data_AF-A0A1D7Y1X2-F1
#
_entry.id   AF-A0A1D7Y1X2-F1
#
_cell.length_a   1.000
_cell.length_b   1.000
_cell.length_c   1.000
_cell.angle_alpha   90.00
_cell.angle_beta   90.00
_cell.angle_gamma   90.00
#
_symmetry.space_group_name_H-M   'P 1'
#
loop_
_entity.id
_entity.type
_entity.pdbx_description
1 polymer ?
#
loop_
_entity_poly.entity_id
_entity_poly.type
_entity_poly.pdbx_seq_one_letter_code
_entity_poly.pdbx_strand_id
1 'polypeptide(L)'
;MKLLATLVTVQIYKKMNKANKIPDFLAMSQQLLKDLQSDAEIKGMEFIHSNFEKQGFTDNAFEAWKPRKESMSYNLLRVTNNLFNSINVASSTPERITFEADAPYASIHNEGGILNVPITERSRKYFWFMFKQTGKGMWRAMALTKKTRLTIKIDQRQFMGHSNTFSEDWNNHVTQEILTRFKNL
;
A
#
# COMPACT_ATOMS: atom_id res chain seq x y z
N MET A 1 -10.77 65.18 71.15
CA MET A 1 -11.49 64.12 70.40
C MET A 1 -10.74 63.89 69.08
N LYS A 2 -9.87 62.87 69.01
CA LYS A 2 -9.03 62.57 67.83
C LYS A 2 -9.78 61.59 66.93
N LEU A 3 -10.17 62.02 65.75
CA LEU A 3 -10.62 61.13 64.67
C LEU A 3 -9.41 60.84 63.79
N LEU A 4 -8.82 59.66 63.96
CA LEU A 4 -7.80 59.13 63.05
C LEU A 4 -8.53 58.59 61.82
N ALA A 5 -8.43 59.32 60.70
CA ALA A 5 -8.89 58.84 59.41
C ALA A 5 -7.89 57.80 58.88
N THR A 6 -8.25 56.53 58.97
CA THR A 6 -7.48 55.44 58.37
C THR A 6 -7.65 55.50 56.85
N LEU A 7 -6.64 55.99 56.15
CA LEU A 7 -6.60 55.92 54.68
C LEU A 7 -6.41 54.46 54.26
N VAL A 8 -7.43 53.87 53.64
CA VAL A 8 -7.30 52.58 52.95
C VAL A 8 -6.64 52.85 51.60
N THR A 9 -5.35 52.57 51.49
CA THR A 9 -4.65 52.54 50.20
C THR A 9 -5.06 51.29 49.43
N VAL A 10 -5.81 51.46 48.34
CA VAL A 10 -6.14 50.40 47.39
C VAL A 10 -4.99 50.25 46.40
N GLN A 11 -4.26 49.13 46.47
CA GLN A 11 -3.30 48.75 45.44
C GLN A 11 -3.95 47.74 44.48
N ILE A 12 -4.13 48.16 43.22
CA ILE A 12 -4.57 47.28 42.14
C ILE A 12 -3.35 46.51 41.63
N TYR A 13 -3.19 45.25 42.04
CA TYR A 13 -2.18 44.37 41.47
C TYR A 13 -2.76 43.62 40.26
N LYS A 14 -2.12 43.76 39.09
CA LYS A 14 -2.36 42.87 37.95
C LYS A 14 -1.78 41.51 38.30
N LYS A 15 -2.63 40.55 38.69
CA LYS A 15 -2.24 39.15 38.86
C LYS A 15 -1.88 38.59 37.48
N MET A 16 -0.60 38.65 37.09
CA MET A 16 -0.10 37.94 35.91
C MET A 16 -0.13 36.43 36.22
N ASN A 17 -1.31 35.82 36.06
CA ASN A 17 -1.49 34.38 36.18
C ASN A 17 -0.76 33.68 35.01
N LYS A 18 0.18 32.79 35.37
CA LYS A 18 0.95 31.83 34.54
C LYS A 18 1.53 32.43 33.25
N ALA A 19 2.85 32.39 33.12
CA ALA A 19 3.50 32.52 31.81
C ALA A 19 2.74 31.64 30.81
N ASN A 20 2.12 32.24 29.80
CA ASN A 20 1.51 31.51 28.69
C ASN A 20 2.66 30.67 28.12
N LYS A 21 2.67 29.37 28.40
CA LYS A 21 3.66 28.46 27.84
C LYS A 21 3.33 28.38 26.36
N ILE A 22 3.99 29.20 25.56
CA ILE A 22 3.91 29.14 24.10
C ILE A 22 4.26 27.70 23.74
N PRO A 23 3.38 26.95 23.08
CA PRO A 23 3.70 25.60 22.67
C PRO A 23 4.91 25.58 21.74
N ASP A 24 5.70 24.51 21.83
CA ASP A 24 6.79 24.28 20.89
C ASP A 24 6.24 23.68 19.59
N PHE A 25 5.79 24.57 18.71
CA PHE A 25 5.24 24.20 17.39
C PHE A 25 6.28 23.52 16.49
N LEU A 26 7.58 23.83 16.66
CA LEU A 26 8.64 23.22 15.86
C LEU A 26 8.78 21.75 16.23
N ALA A 27 8.95 21.44 17.52
CA ALA A 27 9.03 20.06 17.99
C ALA A 27 7.76 19.27 17.64
N MET A 28 6.58 19.89 17.78
CA MET A 28 5.31 19.29 17.37
C MET A 28 5.31 18.93 15.88
N SER A 29 5.71 19.85 15.01
CA SER A 29 5.70 19.62 13.55
C SER A 29 6.69 18.53 13.13
N GLN A 30 7.86 18.48 13.76
CA GLN A 30 8.86 17.44 13.49
C GLN A 30 8.38 16.06 13.92
N GLN A 31 7.69 15.98 15.07
CA GLN A 31 7.10 14.73 15.52
C GLN A 31 5.95 14.30 14.60
N LEU A 32 5.06 15.23 14.25
CA LEU A 32 3.98 15.00 13.28
C LEU A 32 4.49 14.39 11.98
N LEU A 33 5.57 14.94 11.39
CA LEU A 33 6.11 14.41 10.14
C LEU A 33 6.63 12.96 10.27
N LYS A 34 7.26 12.60 11.38
CA LYS A 34 7.72 11.23 11.64
C LYS A 34 6.56 10.26 11.83
N ASP A 35 5.53 10.70 12.55
CA ASP A 35 4.34 9.89 12.79
C ASP A 35 3.59 9.67 11.46
N LEU A 36 3.39 10.73 10.67
CA LEU A 36 2.77 10.63 9.35
C LEU A 36 3.56 9.74 8.38
N GLN A 37 4.89 9.81 8.41
CA GLN A 37 5.72 8.90 7.62
C GLN A 37 5.40 7.43 7.99
N SER A 38 5.35 7.12 9.28
CA SER A 38 5.05 5.76 9.76
C SER A 38 3.62 5.33 9.40
N ASP A 39 2.65 6.24 9.55
CA ASP A 39 1.26 6.00 9.18
C ASP A 39 1.09 5.75 7.68
N ALA A 40 1.84 6.47 6.84
CA ALA A 40 1.80 6.30 5.38
C ALA A 40 2.33 4.93 4.95
N GLU A 41 3.39 4.42 5.60
CA GLU A 41 3.88 3.04 5.37
C GLU A 41 2.79 2.02 5.69
N ILE A 42 2.19 2.13 6.88
CA ILE A 42 1.16 1.20 7.35
C ILE A 42 -0.05 1.23 6.42
N LYS A 43 -0.60 2.42 6.16
CA LYS A 43 -1.81 2.57 5.33
C LYS A 43 -1.57 2.18 3.88
N GLY A 44 -0.40 2.49 3.32
CA GLY A 44 -0.06 2.05 1.97
C GLY A 44 0.04 0.54 1.85
N MET A 45 0.70 -0.12 2.81
CA MET A 45 0.76 -1.59 2.87
C MET A 45 -0.63 -2.20 3.06
N GLU A 46 -1.45 -1.66 3.96
CA GLU A 46 -2.83 -2.11 4.19
C GLU A 46 -3.68 -1.96 2.93
N PHE A 47 -3.57 -0.84 2.22
CA PHE A 47 -4.29 -0.60 0.97
C PHE A 47 -3.94 -1.68 -0.06
N ILE A 48 -2.64 -1.89 -0.32
CA ILE A 48 -2.17 -2.88 -1.28
C ILE A 48 -2.63 -4.29 -0.86
N HIS A 49 -2.46 -4.66 0.41
CA HIS A 49 -2.89 -5.96 0.91
C HIS A 49 -4.40 -6.17 0.81
N SER A 50 -5.20 -5.12 1.08
CA SER A 50 -6.66 -5.19 0.98
C SER A 50 -7.12 -5.48 -0.45
N ASN A 51 -6.39 -5.01 -1.47
CA ASN A 51 -6.68 -5.30 -2.87
C ASN A 51 -6.52 -6.80 -3.21
N PHE A 52 -5.58 -7.50 -2.57
CA PHE A 52 -5.47 -8.96 -2.70
C PHE A 52 -6.63 -9.71 -2.04
N GLU A 53 -7.08 -9.25 -0.87
CA GLU A 53 -8.21 -9.87 -0.17
C GLU A 53 -9.53 -9.65 -0.92
N LYS A 54 -9.74 -8.44 -1.43
CA LYS A 54 -10.90 -8.09 -2.25
C LYS A 54 -10.82 -8.64 -3.68
N GLN A 55 -9.65 -9.12 -4.11
CA GLN A 55 -9.36 -9.58 -5.47
C GLN A 55 -9.68 -8.51 -6.53
N GLY A 56 -9.28 -7.27 -6.28
CA GLY A 56 -9.57 -6.15 -7.15
C GLY A 56 -8.81 -4.89 -6.74
N PHE A 57 -8.82 -3.87 -7.59
CA PHE A 57 -8.20 -2.59 -7.32
C PHE A 57 -9.27 -1.56 -6.93
N THR A 58 -9.02 -0.82 -5.85
CA THR A 58 -9.92 0.27 -5.42
C THR A 58 -9.33 1.60 -5.86
N ASP A 59 -9.88 2.18 -6.93
CA ASP A 59 -9.66 3.58 -7.32
C ASP A 59 -10.96 4.37 -7.11
N ASN A 60 -11.38 5.26 -8.03
CA ASN A 60 -12.68 5.94 -7.98
C ASN A 60 -13.84 4.94 -7.91
N ALA A 61 -13.67 3.77 -8.54
CA ALA A 61 -14.54 2.63 -8.44
C ALA A 61 -13.71 1.37 -8.13
N PHE A 62 -14.39 0.36 -7.58
CA PHE A 62 -13.77 -0.93 -7.36
C PHE A 62 -13.79 -1.76 -8.65
N GLU A 63 -12.60 -2.14 -9.12
CA GLU A 63 -12.41 -2.98 -10.30
C GLU A 63 -11.96 -4.38 -9.90
N ALA A 64 -12.90 -5.32 -9.92
CA ALA A 64 -12.62 -6.73 -9.61
C ALA A 64 -11.71 -7.35 -10.68
N TRP A 65 -10.72 -8.12 -10.24
CA TRP A 65 -9.87 -8.90 -11.13
C TRP A 65 -10.67 -9.95 -11.87
N LYS A 66 -10.25 -10.25 -13.10
CA LYS A 66 -10.88 -11.30 -13.89
C LYS A 66 -10.80 -12.65 -13.15
N PRO A 67 -11.96 -13.32 -12.95
CA PRO A 67 -12.00 -14.57 -12.21
C PRO A 67 -11.28 -15.68 -12.97
N ARG A 68 -10.83 -16.69 -12.22
CA ARG A 68 -10.28 -17.93 -12.79
C ARG A 68 -11.40 -18.72 -13.45
N LYS A 69 -11.05 -19.52 -14.46
CA LYS A 69 -11.99 -20.43 -15.11
C LYS A 69 -12.58 -21.46 -14.14
N GLU A 70 -11.80 -21.87 -13.15
CA GLU A 70 -12.18 -22.90 -12.17
C GLU A 70 -12.27 -22.31 -10.75
N SER A 71 -13.26 -22.78 -9.99
CA SER A 71 -13.37 -22.45 -8.56
C SER A 71 -12.36 -23.26 -7.73
N MET A 72 -11.82 -22.66 -6.67
CA MET A 72 -10.73 -23.13 -5.81
C MET A 72 -10.91 -22.47 -4.45
N SER A 73 -10.46 -23.14 -3.40
CA SER A 73 -10.62 -22.72 -2.01
C SER A 73 -9.84 -21.46 -1.60
N TYR A 74 -8.85 -21.04 -2.39
CA TYR A 74 -7.95 -19.93 -2.05
C TYR A 74 -8.16 -18.70 -2.95
N ASN A 75 -7.74 -17.55 -2.45
CA ASN A 75 -7.83 -16.28 -3.17
C ASN A 75 -6.91 -16.22 -4.40
N LEU A 76 -7.29 -15.44 -5.41
CA LEU A 76 -6.46 -15.23 -6.60
C LEU A 76 -5.11 -14.59 -6.20
N LEU A 77 -4.01 -15.06 -6.80
CA LEU A 77 -2.63 -14.67 -6.45
C LEU A 77 -2.20 -14.98 -5.00
N ARG A 78 -2.97 -15.81 -4.27
CA ARG A 78 -2.74 -16.16 -2.86
C ARG A 78 -2.51 -17.66 -2.64
N VAL A 79 -1.95 -18.34 -3.65
CA VAL A 79 -1.67 -19.79 -3.56
C VAL A 79 -0.49 -20.06 -2.63
N THR A 80 0.68 -19.55 -2.99
CA THR A 80 1.91 -19.64 -2.20
C THR A 80 2.17 -18.37 -1.40
N ASN A 81 1.37 -17.32 -1.62
CA ASN A 81 1.57 -15.95 -1.13
C ASN A 81 2.92 -15.33 -1.52
N ASN A 82 3.70 -15.89 -2.45
CA ASN A 82 5.02 -15.35 -2.78
C ASN A 82 4.96 -13.90 -3.30
N LEU A 83 4.01 -13.59 -4.19
CA LEU A 83 3.82 -12.22 -4.67
C LEU A 83 3.37 -11.29 -3.53
N PHE A 84 2.37 -11.72 -2.76
CA PHE A 84 1.82 -10.97 -1.65
C PHE A 84 2.91 -10.62 -0.61
N ASN A 85 3.71 -11.60 -0.22
CA ASN A 85 4.79 -11.44 0.76
C ASN A 85 6.00 -10.67 0.21
N SER A 86 6.12 -10.50 -1.11
CA SER A 86 7.23 -9.75 -1.73
C SER A 86 7.02 -8.23 -1.70
N ILE A 87 5.85 -7.77 -1.27
CA ILE A 87 5.50 -6.36 -1.23
C ILE A 87 6.14 -5.73 -0.01
N ASN A 88 6.90 -4.66 -0.22
CA ASN A 88 7.65 -4.01 0.83
C ASN A 88 7.82 -2.50 0.57
N VAL A 89 8.33 -1.78 1.57
CA VAL A 89 8.68 -0.36 1.45
C VAL A 89 10.12 -0.25 0.97
N ALA A 90 10.30 0.08 -0.32
CA ALA A 90 11.60 0.24 -0.96
C ALA A 90 12.38 1.44 -0.41
N SER A 91 11.67 2.55 -0.16
CA SER A 91 12.25 3.77 0.37
C SER A 91 11.24 4.53 1.19
N SER A 92 11.66 5.07 2.34
CA SER A 92 10.81 5.87 3.21
C SER A 92 11.49 7.19 3.56
N THR A 93 10.86 8.28 3.14
CA THR A 93 11.26 9.65 3.47
C THR A 93 10.02 10.45 3.86
N PRO A 94 10.17 11.55 4.63
CA PRO A 94 9.02 12.39 4.99
C PRO A 94 8.24 12.96 3.79
N GLU A 95 8.88 13.06 2.63
CA GLU A 95 8.29 13.64 1.41
C GLU A 95 7.72 12.56 0.47
N ARG A 96 8.30 11.36 0.49
CA ARG A 96 7.94 10.28 -0.42
C ARG A 96 8.20 8.91 0.20
N ILE A 97 7.22 8.05 0.03
CA ILE A 97 7.32 6.61 0.31
C ILE A 97 7.15 5.86 -1.00
N THR A 98 8.02 4.88 -1.23
CA THR A 98 8.00 4.04 -2.42
C THR A 98 7.74 2.61 -1.98
N PHE A 99 6.72 1.99 -2.55
CA PHE A 99 6.41 0.58 -2.36
C PHE A 99 6.92 -0.19 -3.57
N GLU A 100 7.45 -1.39 -3.34
CA GLU A 100 7.90 -2.29 -4.41
C GLU A 100 7.39 -3.72 -4.17
N ALA A 101 7.47 -4.53 -5.23
CA ALA A 101 7.16 -5.95 -5.19
C ALA A 101 8.31 -6.73 -5.84
N ASP A 102 9.09 -7.43 -5.02
CA ASP A 102 10.34 -8.06 -5.46
C ASP A 102 10.14 -9.30 -6.35
N ALA A 103 8.92 -9.84 -6.39
CA ALA A 103 8.65 -10.99 -7.23
C ALA A 103 8.90 -10.65 -8.72
N PRO A 104 9.70 -11.44 -9.47
CA PRO A 104 10.12 -11.09 -10.83
C PRO A 104 8.96 -11.05 -11.85
N TYR A 105 7.80 -11.54 -11.45
CA TYR A 105 6.56 -11.53 -12.23
C TYR A 105 5.53 -10.53 -11.69
N ALA A 106 5.87 -9.70 -10.70
CA ALA A 106 4.94 -8.74 -10.10
C ALA A 106 4.39 -7.76 -11.13
N SER A 107 5.27 -7.17 -11.94
CA SER A 107 4.90 -6.19 -12.98
C SER A 107 3.87 -6.74 -13.96
N ILE A 108 4.15 -7.90 -14.56
CA ILE A 108 3.25 -8.52 -15.55
C ILE A 108 1.91 -8.95 -14.94
N HIS A 109 1.86 -9.24 -13.63
CA HIS A 109 0.60 -9.48 -12.95
C HIS A 109 -0.17 -8.18 -12.68
N ASN A 110 0.52 -7.10 -12.27
CA ASN A 110 -0.10 -5.81 -11.97
C ASN A 110 -0.64 -5.11 -13.23
N GLU A 111 0.13 -5.10 -14.31
CA GLU A 111 -0.15 -4.39 -15.56
C GLU A 111 -0.88 -5.28 -16.58
N GLY A 112 -0.76 -6.61 -16.44
CA GLY A 112 -1.14 -7.54 -17.48
C GLY A 112 -0.18 -7.48 -18.67
N GLY A 113 -0.42 -8.32 -19.68
CA GLY A 113 0.34 -8.26 -20.92
C GLY A 113 0.44 -9.57 -21.66
N ILE A 114 1.35 -9.60 -22.64
CA ILE A 114 1.58 -10.75 -23.50
C ILE A 114 3.05 -11.15 -23.42
N LEU A 115 3.31 -12.38 -22.99
CA LEU A 115 4.65 -12.97 -22.97
C LEU A 115 4.87 -13.84 -24.20
N ASN A 116 6.02 -13.67 -24.85
CA ASN A 116 6.45 -14.49 -25.99
C ASN A 116 7.67 -15.33 -25.60
N VAL A 117 7.41 -16.52 -25.07
CA VAL A 117 8.45 -17.41 -24.52
C VAL A 117 9.03 -18.30 -25.63
N PRO A 118 10.35 -18.31 -25.86
CA PRO A 118 10.95 -19.18 -26.87
C PRO A 118 10.85 -20.66 -26.48
N ILE A 119 10.58 -21.51 -27.47
CA ILE A 119 10.55 -22.97 -27.30
C ILE A 119 11.97 -23.50 -27.46
N THR A 120 12.59 -23.84 -26.33
CA THR A 120 13.93 -24.42 -26.28
C THR A 120 13.88 -25.95 -26.39
N GLU A 121 14.99 -26.59 -26.76
CA GLU A 121 15.09 -28.06 -26.74
C GLU A 121 14.81 -28.63 -25.34
N ARG A 122 15.30 -27.95 -24.29
CA ARG A 122 15.02 -28.31 -22.89
C ARG A 122 13.52 -28.29 -22.61
N SER A 123 12.79 -27.28 -23.09
CA SER A 123 11.33 -27.22 -22.95
C SER A 123 10.62 -28.36 -23.67
N ARG A 124 11.07 -28.76 -24.87
CA ARG A 124 10.51 -29.92 -25.61
C ARG A 124 10.73 -31.23 -24.86
N LYS A 125 11.92 -31.43 -24.29
CA LYS A 125 12.22 -32.58 -23.43
C LYS A 125 11.29 -32.61 -22.21
N TYR A 126 11.08 -31.45 -21.58
CA TYR A 126 10.14 -31.33 -20.48
C TYR A 126 8.69 -31.64 -20.89
N PHE A 127 8.22 -31.15 -22.05
CA PHE A 127 6.88 -31.48 -22.54
C PHE A 127 6.71 -32.98 -22.79
N TRP A 128 7.73 -33.66 -23.33
CA TRP A 128 7.69 -35.13 -23.44
C TRP A 128 7.66 -35.82 -22.10
N PHE A 129 8.45 -35.37 -21.13
CA PHE A 129 8.41 -35.88 -19.75
C PHE A 129 7.02 -35.73 -19.14
N MET A 130 6.40 -34.55 -19.24
CA MET A 130 5.04 -34.31 -18.74
C MET A 130 3.99 -35.13 -19.46
N PHE A 131 4.13 -35.37 -20.76
CA PHE A 131 3.23 -36.27 -21.49
C PHE A 131 3.33 -37.70 -20.99
N LYS A 132 4.54 -38.23 -20.76
CA LYS A 132 4.74 -39.57 -20.20
C LYS A 132 4.17 -39.69 -18.79
N GLN A 133 4.29 -38.65 -17.96
CA GLN A 133 3.81 -38.67 -16.58
C GLN A 133 2.29 -38.51 -16.47
N THR A 134 1.67 -37.67 -17.31
CA THR A 134 0.25 -37.29 -17.16
C THR A 134 -0.68 -37.89 -18.22
N GLY A 135 -0.15 -38.38 -19.34
CA GLY A 135 -0.93 -38.84 -20.49
C GLY A 135 -1.69 -37.74 -21.25
N LYS A 136 -1.64 -36.48 -20.80
CA LYS A 136 -2.43 -35.39 -21.39
C LYS A 136 -1.89 -34.98 -22.76
N GLY A 137 -2.70 -35.15 -23.81
CA GLY A 137 -2.32 -34.88 -25.20
C GLY A 137 -1.82 -33.45 -25.49
N MET A 138 -2.21 -32.47 -24.68
CA MET A 138 -1.70 -31.09 -24.75
C MET A 138 -0.17 -31.03 -24.69
N TRP A 139 0.46 -31.81 -23.82
CA TRP A 139 1.92 -31.84 -23.68
C TRP A 139 2.61 -32.41 -24.91
N ARG A 140 2.05 -33.48 -25.50
CA ARG A 140 2.55 -34.04 -26.77
C ARG A 140 2.43 -33.02 -27.90
N ALA A 141 1.32 -32.29 -27.99
CA ALA A 141 1.13 -31.25 -28.98
C ALA A 141 2.17 -30.12 -28.83
N MET A 142 2.46 -29.69 -27.60
CA MET A 142 3.51 -28.68 -27.34
C MET A 142 4.91 -29.21 -27.67
N ALA A 143 5.21 -30.49 -27.39
CA ALA A 143 6.50 -31.08 -27.73
C ALA A 143 6.76 -31.13 -29.24
N LEU A 144 5.71 -31.41 -30.02
CA LEU A 144 5.75 -31.54 -31.48
C LEU A 144 5.50 -30.22 -32.24
N THR A 145 5.22 -29.13 -31.54
CA THR A 145 4.86 -27.86 -32.19
C THR A 145 5.99 -27.34 -33.08
N LYS A 146 5.66 -26.88 -34.28
CA LYS A 146 6.63 -26.22 -35.17
C LYS A 146 6.88 -24.75 -34.81
N LYS A 147 6.09 -24.19 -33.89
CA LYS A 147 6.26 -22.81 -33.43
C LYS A 147 7.62 -22.65 -32.74
N THR A 148 8.24 -21.48 -32.91
CA THR A 148 9.48 -21.13 -32.22
C THR A 148 9.23 -20.43 -30.89
N ARG A 149 8.03 -19.86 -30.70
CA ARG A 149 7.63 -19.16 -29.46
C ARG A 149 6.19 -19.53 -29.06
N LEU A 150 5.92 -19.49 -27.76
CA LEU A 150 4.59 -19.58 -27.17
C LEU A 150 4.16 -18.20 -26.70
N THR A 151 2.99 -17.78 -27.15
CA THR A 151 2.36 -16.52 -26.75
C THR A 151 1.40 -16.79 -25.59
N ILE A 152 1.61 -16.13 -24.46
CA ILE A 152 0.82 -16.27 -23.24
C ILE A 152 0.25 -14.91 -22.90
N LYS A 153 -1.09 -14.80 -22.87
CA LYS A 153 -1.77 -13.60 -22.38
C LYS A 153 -1.99 -13.71 -20.87
N ILE A 154 -1.47 -12.73 -20.14
CA ILE A 154 -1.71 -12.56 -18.70
C ILE A 154 -2.70 -11.41 -18.54
N ASP A 155 -3.86 -11.71 -17.97
CA ASP A 155 -4.85 -10.68 -17.64
C ASP A 155 -4.32 -9.77 -16.52
N GLN A 156 -4.61 -8.47 -16.64
CA GLN A 156 -4.25 -7.46 -15.63
C GLN A 156 -4.93 -7.75 -14.30
N ARG A 157 -4.16 -7.67 -13.21
CA ARG A 157 -4.60 -7.82 -11.83
C ARG A 157 -3.91 -6.75 -11.00
N GLN A 158 -4.37 -5.52 -11.17
CA GLN A 158 -3.76 -4.37 -10.51
C GLN A 158 -3.96 -4.49 -9.00
N PHE A 159 -2.87 -4.51 -8.26
CA PHE A 159 -2.85 -4.53 -6.79
C PHE A 159 -2.19 -3.28 -6.21
N MET A 160 -1.34 -2.61 -7.01
CA MET A 160 -0.68 -1.36 -6.66
C MET A 160 -0.69 -0.39 -7.84
N GLY A 161 -0.64 0.91 -7.53
CA GLY A 161 -0.68 1.99 -8.51
C GLY A 161 -1.36 3.22 -7.92
N HIS A 162 -1.51 4.27 -8.74
CA HIS A 162 -2.23 5.48 -8.35
C HIS A 162 -3.69 5.16 -8.03
N SER A 163 -4.19 5.66 -6.89
CA SER A 163 -5.59 5.55 -6.48
C SER A 163 -6.04 6.88 -5.88
N ASN A 164 -7.12 7.44 -6.43
CA ASN A 164 -7.74 8.66 -5.91
C ASN A 164 -8.37 8.41 -4.55
N THR A 165 -9.06 7.28 -4.37
CA THR A 165 -9.67 6.89 -3.09
C THR A 165 -8.63 6.77 -1.99
N PHE A 166 -7.49 6.10 -2.26
CA PHE A 166 -6.39 6.05 -1.29
C PHE A 166 -5.83 7.44 -0.97
N SER A 167 -5.70 8.30 -1.98
CA SER A 167 -5.20 9.66 -1.81
C SER A 167 -6.14 10.51 -0.94
N GLU A 168 -7.46 10.38 -1.13
CA GLU A 168 -8.47 11.04 -0.30
C GLU A 168 -8.46 10.53 1.13
N ASP A 169 -8.41 9.21 1.33
CA ASP A 169 -8.31 8.58 2.66
C ASP A 169 -7.05 9.04 3.40
N TRP A 170 -5.92 9.13 2.69
CA TRP A 170 -4.66 9.63 3.22
C TRP A 170 -4.76 11.11 3.61
N ASN A 171 -5.30 11.97 2.74
CA ASN A 171 -5.47 13.40 3.03
C ASN A 171 -6.38 13.64 4.24
N ASN A 172 -7.45 12.85 4.37
CA ASN A 172 -8.34 12.89 5.52
C ASN A 172 -7.60 12.49 6.81
N HIS A 173 -6.80 11.42 6.77
CA HIS A 173 -5.97 10.99 7.90
C HIS A 173 -5.01 12.10 8.35
N VAL A 174 -4.23 12.65 7.41
CA VAL A 174 -3.30 13.76 7.70
C VAL A 174 -4.02 14.95 8.33
N THR A 175 -5.19 15.31 7.80
CA THR A 175 -5.99 16.42 8.33
C THR A 175 -6.44 16.15 9.77
N GLN A 176 -6.90 14.94 10.08
CA GLN A 176 -7.31 14.58 11.44
C GLN A 176 -6.13 14.56 12.42
N GLU A 177 -4.97 14.07 11.99
CA GLU A 177 -3.74 14.05 12.77
C GLU A 177 -3.25 15.46 13.12
N ILE A 178 -3.35 16.40 12.17
CA ILE A 178 -3.08 17.82 12.40
C ILE A 178 -4.08 18.37 13.42
N LEU A 179 -5.38 18.24 13.17
CA LEU A 179 -6.43 18.78 14.05
C LEU A 179 -6.32 18.24 15.47
N THR A 180 -5.99 16.96 15.63
CA THR A 180 -5.82 16.31 16.94
C THR A 180 -4.66 16.91 17.72
N ARG A 181 -3.51 17.15 17.08
CA ARG A 181 -2.36 17.80 17.74
C ARG A 181 -2.68 19.22 18.18
N PHE A 182 -3.36 20.00 17.33
CA PHE A 182 -3.74 21.38 17.66
C PHE A 182 -4.80 21.47 18.77
N LYS A 183 -5.71 20.49 18.88
CA LYS A 183 -6.69 20.41 19.99
C LYS A 183 -6.03 20.13 21.35
N ASN A 184 -4.85 19.51 21.35
CA ASN A 184 -4.13 19.12 22.55
C ASN A 184 -3.10 20.17 23.01
N LEU A 185 -3.09 21.34 22.39
CA LEU A 185 -2.30 22.52 22.78
C LEU A 185 -3.01 23.36 23.84
#